data_AF-M1A7F8-F1
#
_entry.id   AF-M1A7F8-F1
#
_cell.length_a   1.000
_cell.length_b   1.000
_cell.length_c   1.000
_cell.angle_alpha   90.00
_cell.angle_beta   90.00
_cell.angle_gamma   90.00
#
_symmetry.space_group_name_H-M   'P 1'
#
loop_
_entity.id
_entity.type
_entity.pdbx_description
1 polymer ?
#
loop_
_entity_poly.entity_id
_entity_poly.type
_entity_poly.pdbx_seq_one_letter_code
_entity_poly.pdbx_strand_id
1 'polypeptide(L)'
;MSKVRDRTEDFKDVAHRSALSLGYNESKTAALLASFIMHKPRQRSGFTRAALKTLESIGTLEQFLMKHKKDYVDLHRTTEQERDSIEHEVTIFVKSCKEQIDVLRNSINEEDANSKGWLGLKGDNLNADTIAHKHGVVLILSEKLHSVTSQFDQLRAIRFQDAINRVTPRRKRKNTTKSNAAETSASSSLDPNMKRDFEGLGDPDTQAAPIRVQEQLLDDETRALQVSGKFADR
;
A
#
# COMPACT_ATOMS: atom_id res chain seq x y z
N MET A 1 36.45 -14.22 -14.65
CA MET A 1 35.62 -14.35 -13.43
C MET A 1 35.95 -15.67 -12.76
N SER A 2 36.14 -15.71 -11.44
CA SER A 2 36.31 -16.95 -10.69
C SER A 2 34.96 -17.62 -10.44
N LYS A 3 34.80 -18.89 -10.85
CA LYS A 3 33.69 -19.71 -10.38
C LYS A 3 33.91 -20.01 -8.89
N VAL A 4 32.98 -19.59 -8.05
CA VAL A 4 32.94 -20.05 -6.65
C VAL A 4 32.64 -21.55 -6.67
N ARG A 5 33.58 -22.37 -6.17
CA ARG A 5 33.36 -23.80 -5.98
C ARG A 5 32.41 -24.00 -4.79
N ASP A 6 31.37 -24.80 -4.99
CA ASP A 6 30.55 -25.30 -3.90
C ASP A 6 31.39 -26.14 -2.92
N ARG A 7 31.18 -25.92 -1.62
CA ARG A 7 31.87 -26.59 -0.51
C ARG A 7 30.88 -27.30 0.43
N THR A 8 29.63 -27.49 0.01
CA THR A 8 28.59 -28.16 0.80
C THR A 8 29.00 -29.60 1.18
N GLU A 9 29.61 -30.34 0.25
CA GLU A 9 30.16 -31.67 0.56
C GLU A 9 31.40 -31.58 1.45
N ASP A 10 32.34 -30.66 1.18
CA ASP A 10 33.52 -30.43 2.04
C ASP A 10 33.10 -30.16 3.51
N PHE A 11 31.99 -29.43 3.72
CA PHE A 11 31.40 -29.16 5.04
C PHE A 11 30.74 -30.40 5.68
N LYS A 12 29.94 -31.17 4.92
CA LYS A 12 29.33 -32.43 5.40
C LYS A 12 30.40 -33.42 5.86
N ASP A 13 31.48 -33.54 5.08
CA ASP A 13 32.60 -34.44 5.37
C ASP A 13 33.32 -34.07 6.67
N VAL A 14 33.58 -32.77 6.88
CA VAL A 14 34.13 -32.26 8.14
C VAL A 14 33.18 -32.52 9.31
N ALA A 15 31.89 -32.19 9.17
CA ALA A 15 30.89 -32.41 10.22
C ALA A 15 30.76 -33.90 10.61
N HIS A 16 30.80 -34.81 9.64
CA HIS A 16 30.77 -36.26 9.88
C HIS A 16 32.01 -36.74 10.64
N ARG A 17 33.22 -36.33 10.20
CA ARG A 17 34.49 -36.66 10.89
C ARG A 17 34.52 -36.11 12.31
N SER A 18 34.04 -34.89 12.53
CA SER A 18 33.91 -34.29 13.87
C SER A 18 32.92 -35.04 14.76
N ALA A 19 31.78 -35.48 14.24
CA ALA A 19 30.82 -36.28 15.00
C ALA A 19 31.42 -37.61 15.47
N LEU A 20 32.17 -38.31 14.59
CA LEU A 20 32.90 -39.52 14.94
C LEU A 20 33.97 -39.26 16.01
N SER A 21 34.76 -38.17 15.89
CA SER A 21 35.78 -37.82 16.91
C SER A 21 35.18 -37.42 18.26
N LEU A 22 33.91 -37.00 18.29
CA LEU A 22 33.15 -36.71 19.51
C LEU A 22 32.41 -37.95 20.07
N GLY A 23 32.68 -39.15 19.54
CA GLY A 23 32.08 -40.39 20.03
C GLY A 23 30.58 -40.52 19.76
N TYR A 24 30.06 -39.88 18.70
CA TYR A 24 28.66 -40.05 18.33
C TYR A 24 28.42 -41.49 17.85
N ASN A 25 27.42 -42.15 18.42
CA ASN A 25 27.00 -43.47 17.96
C ASN A 25 26.30 -43.38 16.59
N GLU A 26 26.20 -44.51 15.90
CA GLU A 26 25.64 -44.64 14.55
C GLU A 26 24.25 -43.98 14.40
N SER A 27 23.40 -44.08 15.42
CA SER A 27 22.09 -43.40 15.45
C SER A 27 22.21 -41.87 15.43
N LYS A 28 23.16 -41.27 16.17
CA LYS A 28 23.41 -39.82 16.18
C LYS A 28 24.11 -39.34 14.91
N THR A 29 25.04 -40.10 14.35
CA THR A 29 25.69 -39.72 13.07
C THR A 29 24.70 -39.83 11.91
N ALA A 30 23.89 -40.88 11.85
CA ALA A 30 22.81 -41.01 10.86
C ALA A 30 21.79 -39.87 11.00
N ALA A 31 21.37 -39.50 12.22
CA ALA A 31 20.47 -38.37 12.44
C ALA A 31 21.08 -37.02 12.02
N LEU A 32 22.39 -36.82 12.23
CA LEU A 32 23.11 -35.63 11.77
C LEU A 32 23.16 -35.56 10.24
N LEU A 33 23.56 -36.64 9.56
CA LEU A 33 23.59 -36.72 8.09
C LEU A 33 22.18 -36.53 7.50
N ALA A 34 21.17 -37.16 8.10
CA ALA A 34 19.77 -36.98 7.71
C ALA A 34 19.30 -35.53 7.84
N SER A 35 19.82 -34.76 8.81
CA SER A 35 19.46 -33.33 8.96
C SER A 35 19.98 -32.42 7.84
N PHE A 36 21.00 -32.85 7.08
CA PHE A 36 21.47 -32.15 5.88
C PHE A 36 20.59 -32.42 4.63
N ILE A 37 19.76 -33.47 4.68
CA ILE A 37 18.86 -33.88 3.59
C ILE A 37 17.42 -33.45 3.88
N MET A 38 16.97 -33.63 5.13
CA MET A 38 15.63 -33.28 5.59
C MET A 38 15.66 -31.96 6.37
N HIS A 39 15.19 -30.88 5.73
CA HIS A 39 14.93 -29.61 6.41
C HIS A 39 13.92 -29.81 7.54
N LYS A 40 14.40 -29.78 8.80
CA LYS A 40 13.55 -29.87 9.98
C LYS A 40 12.48 -28.77 9.94
N PRO A 41 11.17 -29.07 10.10
CA PRO A 41 10.12 -28.08 9.99
C PRO A 41 10.35 -26.96 11.02
N ARG A 42 10.55 -25.73 10.52
CA ARG A 42 10.89 -24.58 11.34
C ARG A 42 9.71 -24.20 12.21
N GLN A 43 9.78 -24.56 13.50
CA GLN A 43 8.75 -24.27 14.49
C GLN A 43 8.48 -22.76 14.52
N ARG A 44 7.26 -22.37 14.11
CA ARG A 44 6.82 -20.97 14.07
C ARG A 44 6.30 -20.59 15.45
N SER A 45 6.80 -19.48 16.02
CA SER A 45 6.27 -18.95 17.28
C SER A 45 4.81 -18.48 17.11
N GLY A 46 4.11 -18.30 18.23
CA GLY A 46 2.75 -17.75 18.22
C GLY A 46 2.69 -16.41 17.48
N PHE A 47 3.65 -15.53 17.75
CA PHE A 47 3.87 -14.26 17.03
C PHE A 47 4.02 -14.48 15.52
N THR A 48 4.93 -15.37 15.08
CA THR A 48 5.13 -15.63 13.64
C THR A 48 3.87 -16.16 12.96
N ARG A 49 3.07 -16.99 13.64
CA ARG A 49 1.80 -17.50 13.12
C ARG A 49 0.75 -16.39 13.00
N ALA A 50 0.63 -15.51 13.99
CA ALA A 50 -0.30 -14.38 13.97
C ALA A 50 0.11 -13.32 12.92
N ALA A 51 1.40 -13.01 12.79
CA ALA A 51 1.93 -12.10 11.77
C ALA A 51 1.65 -12.60 10.34
N LEU A 52 1.82 -13.90 10.08
CA LEU A 52 1.49 -14.47 8.77
C LEU A 52 -0.01 -14.46 8.48
N LYS A 53 -0.88 -14.71 9.47
CA LYS A 53 -2.34 -14.56 9.30
C LYS A 53 -2.75 -13.09 9.05
N THR A 54 -2.03 -12.14 9.65
CA THR A 54 -2.24 -10.71 9.42
C THR A 54 -1.86 -10.33 7.99
N LEU A 55 -0.71 -10.83 7.50
CA LEU A 55 -0.28 -10.65 6.10
C LEU A 55 -1.27 -11.28 5.11
N GLU A 56 -1.77 -12.48 5.40
CA GLU A 56 -2.83 -13.15 4.62
C GLU A 56 -4.12 -12.31 4.58
N SER A 57 -4.54 -11.73 5.71
CA SER A 57 -5.71 -10.84 5.81
C SER A 57 -5.54 -9.55 4.98
N ILE A 58 -4.34 -8.96 4.99
CA ILE A 58 -4.03 -7.79 4.14
C ILE A 58 -4.04 -8.20 2.64
N GLY A 59 -3.56 -9.41 2.33
CA GLY A 59 -3.59 -9.95 0.98
C GLY A 59 -5.00 -10.21 0.44
N THR A 60 -5.95 -10.65 1.27
CA THR A 60 -7.36 -10.78 0.84
C THR A 60 -8.01 -9.42 0.57
N LEU A 61 -7.69 -8.40 1.37
CA LEU A 61 -8.11 -7.02 1.11
C LEU A 61 -7.52 -6.47 -0.21
N GLU A 62 -6.24 -6.71 -0.49
CA GLU A 62 -5.59 -6.30 -1.75
C GLU A 62 -6.27 -6.96 -2.97
N GLN A 63 -6.58 -8.26 -2.88
CA GLN A 63 -7.31 -9.00 -3.92
C GLN A 63 -8.74 -8.49 -4.11
N PHE A 64 -9.46 -8.20 -3.02
CA PHE A 64 -10.80 -7.63 -3.05
C PHE A 64 -10.81 -6.26 -3.75
N LEU A 65 -9.87 -5.38 -3.40
CA LEU A 65 -9.71 -4.08 -4.04
C LEU A 65 -9.36 -4.19 -5.53
N MET A 66 -8.51 -5.13 -5.93
CA MET A 66 -8.20 -5.35 -7.35
C MET A 66 -9.38 -5.87 -8.16
N LYS A 67 -10.24 -6.72 -7.58
CA LYS A 67 -11.51 -7.17 -8.19
C LYS A 67 -12.48 -6.00 -8.41
N HIS A 68 -12.56 -5.10 -7.44
CA HIS A 68 -13.49 -3.97 -7.44
C HIS A 68 -12.93 -2.67 -8.05
N LYS A 69 -11.65 -2.64 -8.45
CA LYS A 69 -10.98 -1.46 -9.02
C LYS A 69 -11.72 -0.79 -10.19
N LYS A 70 -12.37 -1.56 -11.06
CA LYS A 70 -13.10 -1.01 -12.23
C LYS A 70 -14.45 -0.38 -11.84
N ASP A 71 -15.00 -0.71 -10.67
CA ASP A 71 -16.29 -0.16 -10.19
C ASP A 71 -16.18 1.34 -9.85
N TYR A 72 -14.97 1.81 -9.56
CA TYR A 72 -14.64 3.23 -9.31
C TYR A 72 -14.24 4.00 -10.57
N VAL A 73 -14.08 3.33 -11.72
CA VAL A 73 -13.60 3.93 -12.98
C VAL A 73 -14.66 3.88 -14.09
N ASP A 74 -15.50 2.85 -14.10
CA ASP A 74 -16.62 2.71 -15.04
C ASP A 74 -17.93 3.13 -14.36
N LEU A 75 -18.42 4.31 -14.75
CA LEU A 75 -19.61 4.98 -14.23
C LEU A 75 -20.91 4.16 -14.38
N HIS A 76 -20.91 3.14 -15.24
CA HIS A 76 -22.06 2.31 -15.55
C HIS A 76 -21.93 0.86 -15.07
N ARG A 77 -20.79 0.48 -14.46
CA ARG A 77 -20.52 -0.90 -13.99
C ARG A 77 -21.25 -1.25 -12.69
N THR A 78 -21.42 -0.29 -11.79
CA THR A 78 -22.03 -0.46 -10.46
C THR A 78 -22.81 0.76 -10.02
N THR A 79 -23.84 0.55 -9.22
CA THR A 79 -24.61 1.60 -8.55
C THR A 79 -23.77 2.37 -7.52
N GLU A 80 -24.34 3.43 -6.95
CA GLU A 80 -23.75 4.12 -5.79
C GLU A 80 -23.80 3.24 -4.52
N GLN A 81 -24.93 2.60 -4.25
CA GLN A 81 -25.13 1.76 -3.06
C GLN A 81 -24.19 0.54 -3.02
N GLU A 82 -23.88 -0.09 -4.15
CA GLU A 82 -22.88 -1.16 -4.21
C GLU A 82 -21.48 -0.67 -3.86
N ARG A 83 -21.13 0.56 -4.28
CA ARG A 83 -19.84 1.18 -3.92
C ARG A 83 -19.80 1.54 -2.43
N ASP A 84 -20.90 2.02 -1.86
CA ASP A 84 -21.00 2.23 -0.41
C ASP A 84 -20.82 0.92 0.39
N SER A 85 -21.33 -0.22 -0.10
CA SER A 85 -21.07 -1.54 0.48
C SER A 85 -19.58 -1.91 0.42
N ILE A 86 -18.95 -1.72 -0.74
CA ILE A 86 -17.51 -1.97 -0.93
C ILE A 86 -16.67 -1.09 0.02
N GLU A 87 -17.00 0.19 0.17
CA GLU A 87 -16.30 1.09 1.11
C GLU A 87 -16.51 0.67 2.59
N HIS A 88 -17.70 0.17 2.95
CA HIS A 88 -17.99 -0.35 4.28
C HIS A 88 -17.21 -1.64 4.58
N GLU A 89 -17.19 -2.59 3.65
CA GLU A 89 -16.43 -3.85 3.75
C GLU A 89 -14.92 -3.56 3.90
N VAL A 90 -14.36 -2.68 3.06
CA VAL A 90 -12.95 -2.23 3.17
C VAL A 90 -12.67 -1.63 4.55
N THR A 91 -13.58 -0.79 5.07
CA THR A 91 -13.44 -0.19 6.40
C THR A 91 -13.38 -1.25 7.51
N ILE A 92 -14.19 -2.30 7.42
CA ILE A 92 -14.17 -3.44 8.36
C ILE A 92 -12.85 -4.22 8.23
N PHE A 93 -12.41 -4.53 7.01
CA PHE A 93 -11.14 -5.24 6.77
C PHE A 93 -9.92 -4.47 7.30
N VAL A 94 -9.83 -3.17 7.01
CA VAL A 94 -8.73 -2.30 7.48
C VAL A 94 -8.73 -2.23 9.01
N LYS A 95 -9.90 -2.07 9.64
CA LYS A 95 -10.03 -2.09 11.10
C LYS A 95 -9.55 -3.42 11.70
N SER A 96 -10.00 -4.56 11.18
CA SER A 96 -9.58 -5.87 11.69
C SER A 96 -8.10 -6.16 11.47
N CYS A 97 -7.52 -5.73 10.34
CA CYS A 97 -6.08 -5.84 10.10
C CYS A 97 -5.29 -4.97 11.09
N LYS A 98 -5.75 -3.74 11.38
CA LYS A 98 -5.13 -2.88 12.40
C LYS A 98 -5.20 -3.53 13.79
N GLU A 99 -6.36 -4.05 14.20
CA GLU A 99 -6.52 -4.73 15.50
C GLU A 99 -5.56 -5.93 15.64
N GLN A 100 -5.34 -6.70 14.57
CA GLN A 100 -4.33 -7.77 14.56
C GLN A 100 -2.89 -7.25 14.70
N ILE A 101 -2.55 -6.12 14.05
CA ILE A 101 -1.24 -5.46 14.17
C ILE A 101 -1.02 -4.90 15.58
N ASP A 102 -2.04 -4.28 16.18
CA ASP A 102 -1.97 -3.75 17.55
C ASP A 102 -1.83 -4.88 18.60
N VAL A 103 -2.48 -6.03 18.41
CA VAL A 103 -2.24 -7.24 19.21
C VAL A 103 -0.80 -7.75 19.08
N LEU A 104 -0.25 -7.80 17.85
CA LEU A 104 1.16 -8.16 17.64
C LEU A 104 2.11 -7.19 18.34
N ARG A 105 1.86 -5.88 18.22
CA ARG A 105 2.64 -4.83 18.90
C ARG A 105 2.61 -4.97 20.42
N ASN A 106 1.42 -5.20 21.00
CA ASN A 106 1.26 -5.35 22.44
C ASN A 106 1.97 -6.60 22.98
N SER A 107 1.95 -7.72 22.23
CA SER A 107 2.69 -8.93 22.62
C SER A 107 4.21 -8.72 22.72
N ILE A 108 4.79 -7.76 21.97
CA ILE A 108 6.20 -7.38 22.11
C ILE A 108 6.41 -6.60 23.41
N ASN A 109 5.55 -5.60 23.68
CA ASN A 109 5.63 -4.79 24.90
C ASN A 109 5.49 -5.65 26.17
N GLU A 110 4.64 -6.67 26.14
CA GLU A 110 4.46 -7.63 27.24
C GLU A 110 5.71 -8.52 27.45
N GLU A 111 6.35 -8.98 26.38
CA GLU A 111 7.64 -9.70 26.47
C GLU A 111 8.77 -8.79 26.98
N ASP A 112 8.80 -7.53 26.55
CA ASP A 112 9.77 -6.51 27.00
C ASP A 112 9.58 -6.09 28.46
N ALA A 113 8.37 -6.22 29.01
CA ALA A 113 8.09 -6.05 30.43
C ALA A 113 8.49 -7.31 31.21
N ASN A 114 8.00 -8.48 30.80
CA ASN A 114 8.20 -9.74 31.52
C ASN A 114 9.65 -10.26 31.50
N SER A 115 10.44 -9.92 30.48
CA SER A 115 11.88 -10.24 30.43
C SER A 115 12.73 -9.44 31.44
N LYS A 116 12.19 -8.36 32.03
CA LYS A 116 12.83 -7.57 33.09
C LYS A 116 12.44 -8.10 34.47
N GLY A 117 12.73 -9.38 34.72
CA GLY A 117 12.37 -10.07 35.95
C GLY A 117 12.94 -9.43 37.23
N TRP A 118 12.20 -9.59 38.34
CA TRP A 118 12.37 -8.96 39.67
C TRP A 118 13.79 -8.96 40.29
N LEU A 119 14.71 -9.80 39.80
CA LEU A 119 16.10 -9.90 40.30
C LEU A 119 17.17 -9.33 39.36
N GLY A 120 16.81 -8.78 38.19
CA GLY A 120 17.75 -8.14 37.26
C GLY A 120 18.80 -9.05 36.62
N LEU A 121 18.78 -10.36 36.91
CA LEU A 121 19.70 -11.34 36.35
C LEU A 121 19.40 -11.57 34.86
N LYS A 122 20.32 -11.09 34.05
CA LYS A 122 20.13 -10.73 32.64
C LYS A 122 20.14 -11.96 31.73
N GLY A 123 19.05 -12.18 31.00
CA GLY A 123 19.02 -13.07 29.84
C GLY A 123 19.68 -12.40 28.65
N ASP A 124 21.02 -12.35 28.64
CA ASP A 124 21.82 -11.50 27.76
C ASP A 124 21.53 -11.64 26.25
N ASN A 125 21.26 -10.48 25.62
CA ASN A 125 21.34 -10.12 24.20
C ASN A 125 20.56 -10.95 23.15
N LEU A 126 20.38 -12.26 23.31
CA LEU A 126 19.66 -13.14 22.37
C LEU A 126 18.21 -12.70 22.11
N ASN A 127 17.60 -12.01 23.08
CA ASN A 127 16.27 -11.45 22.92
C ASN A 127 16.27 -10.14 22.12
N ALA A 128 17.37 -9.35 22.10
CA ALA A 128 17.39 -8.04 21.46
C ALA A 128 17.17 -8.12 19.94
N ASP A 129 17.90 -9.01 19.26
CA ASP A 129 17.69 -9.29 17.82
C ASP A 129 16.29 -9.85 17.55
N THR A 130 15.75 -10.63 18.49
CA THR A 130 14.40 -11.22 18.40
C THR A 130 13.32 -10.14 18.53
N ILE A 131 13.46 -9.21 19.47
CA ILE A 131 12.57 -8.05 19.69
C ILE A 131 12.64 -7.10 18.49
N ALA A 132 13.85 -6.76 18.03
CA ALA A 132 14.07 -5.94 16.85
C ALA A 132 13.44 -6.57 15.58
N HIS A 133 13.59 -7.88 15.38
CA HIS A 133 12.92 -8.61 14.31
C HIS A 133 11.38 -8.55 14.45
N LYS A 134 10.82 -8.70 15.66
CA LYS A 134 9.38 -8.58 15.88
C LYS A 134 8.85 -7.17 15.58
N HIS A 135 9.56 -6.11 15.99
CA HIS A 135 9.22 -4.74 15.61
C HIS A 135 9.31 -4.53 14.09
N GLY A 136 10.35 -5.04 13.43
CA GLY A 136 10.48 -5.01 11.97
C GLY A 136 9.29 -5.67 11.25
N VAL A 137 8.81 -6.82 11.75
CA VAL A 137 7.61 -7.49 11.23
C VAL A 137 6.35 -6.63 11.43
N VAL A 138 6.17 -6.00 12.59
CA VAL A 138 5.04 -5.07 12.84
C VAL A 138 5.08 -3.86 11.91
N LEU A 139 6.27 -3.29 11.66
CA LEU A 139 6.45 -2.17 10.73
C LEU A 139 6.09 -2.58 9.29
N ILE A 140 6.58 -3.72 8.80
CA ILE A 140 6.29 -4.23 7.45
C ILE A 140 4.78 -4.50 7.27
N LEU A 141 4.10 -5.05 8.29
CA LEU A 141 2.65 -5.25 8.25
C LEU A 141 1.88 -3.91 8.22
N SER A 142 2.34 -2.93 8.99
CA SER A 142 1.75 -1.57 9.03
C SER A 142 1.92 -0.86 7.69
N GLU A 143 3.11 -0.91 7.10
CA GLU A 143 3.42 -0.35 5.78
C GLU A 143 2.57 -1.02 4.69
N LYS A 144 2.44 -2.36 4.71
CA LYS A 144 1.60 -3.08 3.75
C LYS A 144 0.12 -2.73 3.88
N LEU A 145 -0.44 -2.66 5.09
CA LEU A 145 -1.81 -2.22 5.30
C LEU A 145 -2.01 -0.77 4.81
N HIS A 146 -1.06 0.13 5.08
CA HIS A 146 -1.13 1.52 4.65
C HIS A 146 -1.04 1.67 3.12
N SER A 147 -0.16 0.90 2.45
CA SER A 147 -0.07 0.86 0.98
C SER A 147 -1.38 0.42 0.33
N VAL A 148 -2.01 -0.64 0.85
CA VAL A 148 -3.30 -1.15 0.35
C VAL A 148 -4.44 -0.14 0.62
N THR A 149 -4.43 0.50 1.79
CA THR A 149 -5.41 1.56 2.13
C THR A 149 -5.24 2.79 1.21
N SER A 150 -4.01 3.21 0.93
CA SER A 150 -3.72 4.34 0.03
C SER A 150 -4.17 4.08 -1.41
N GLN A 151 -4.03 2.84 -1.91
CA GLN A 151 -4.59 2.45 -3.21
C GLN A 151 -6.12 2.56 -3.24
N PHE A 152 -6.81 2.21 -2.15
CA PHE A 152 -8.26 2.37 -2.02
C PHE A 152 -8.68 3.85 -1.93
N ASP A 153 -7.95 4.67 -1.17
CA ASP A 153 -8.22 6.11 -1.07
C ASP A 153 -8.10 6.81 -2.44
N GLN A 154 -7.19 6.36 -3.31
CA GLN A 154 -7.11 6.84 -4.70
C GLN A 154 -8.37 6.50 -5.52
N LEU A 155 -8.94 5.29 -5.36
CA LEU A 155 -10.20 4.92 -6.03
C LEU A 155 -11.38 5.75 -5.51
N ARG A 156 -11.43 5.96 -4.19
CA ARG A 156 -12.45 6.78 -3.52
C ARG A 156 -12.36 8.25 -3.93
N ALA A 157 -11.17 8.78 -4.13
CA ALA A 157 -10.95 10.14 -4.65
C ALA A 157 -11.52 10.34 -6.07
N ILE A 158 -11.46 9.32 -6.94
CA ILE A 158 -12.10 9.37 -8.28
C ILE A 158 -13.62 9.53 -8.12
N ARG A 159 -14.27 8.73 -7.26
CA ARG A 159 -15.72 8.85 -6.96
C ARG A 159 -16.08 10.26 -6.46
N PHE A 160 -15.29 10.83 -5.54
CA PHE A 160 -15.54 12.18 -5.03
C PHE A 160 -15.38 13.25 -6.13
N GLN A 161 -14.37 13.14 -6.99
CA GLN A 161 -14.20 14.06 -8.11
C GLN A 161 -15.36 13.98 -9.11
N ASP A 162 -15.88 12.78 -9.40
CA ASP A 162 -17.07 12.61 -10.25
C ASP A 162 -18.34 13.20 -9.62
N ALA A 163 -18.52 13.08 -8.31
CA ALA A 163 -19.63 13.74 -7.60
C ALA A 163 -19.54 15.27 -7.72
N ILE A 164 -18.34 15.84 -7.55
CA ILE A 164 -18.09 17.28 -7.75
C ILE A 164 -18.35 17.69 -9.20
N ASN A 165 -17.88 16.90 -10.18
CA ASN A 165 -18.05 17.15 -11.61
C ASN A 165 -19.52 17.13 -12.04
N ARG A 166 -20.36 16.30 -11.40
CA ARG A 166 -21.81 16.21 -11.63
C ARG A 166 -22.58 17.41 -11.08
N VAL A 167 -22.20 17.91 -9.90
CA VAL A 167 -22.92 19.01 -9.22
C VAL A 167 -22.44 20.38 -9.67
N THR A 168 -21.17 20.52 -10.09
CA THR A 168 -20.62 21.80 -10.54
C THR A 168 -21.25 22.24 -11.87
N PRO A 169 -22.02 23.35 -11.92
CA PRO A 169 -22.69 23.75 -13.15
C PRO A 169 -21.64 24.13 -14.22
N ARG A 170 -21.68 23.45 -15.37
CA ARG A 170 -20.80 23.71 -16.53
C ARG A 170 -20.92 25.17 -16.98
N ARG A 171 -20.05 26.03 -16.43
CA ARG A 171 -19.97 27.46 -16.71
C ARG A 171 -19.40 27.68 -18.11
N LYS A 172 -20.21 27.44 -19.14
CA LYS A 172 -19.82 27.58 -20.56
C LYS A 172 -19.23 28.96 -20.78
N ARG A 173 -17.92 29.02 -21.03
CA ARG A 173 -17.21 30.25 -21.41
C ARG A 173 -17.75 30.67 -22.78
N LYS A 174 -18.66 31.63 -22.79
CA LYS A 174 -19.39 32.06 -23.98
C LYS A 174 -18.45 32.94 -24.81
N ASN A 175 -17.68 32.34 -25.72
CA ASN A 175 -16.77 33.06 -26.61
C ASN A 175 -17.57 33.93 -27.61
N THR A 176 -17.96 35.12 -27.18
CA THR A 176 -18.65 36.11 -28.00
C THR A 176 -17.67 37.09 -28.62
N THR A 177 -17.06 36.71 -29.75
CA THR A 177 -16.40 37.65 -30.65
C THR A 177 -17.05 37.54 -32.03
N LYS A 178 -18.07 38.37 -32.27
CA LYS A 178 -18.50 38.72 -33.63
C LYS A 178 -17.76 39.99 -34.03
N SER A 179 -17.05 39.95 -35.15
CA SER A 179 -16.57 41.14 -35.86
C SER A 179 -16.62 40.83 -37.36
N ASN A 180 -17.51 41.51 -38.08
CA ASN A 180 -17.70 41.31 -39.51
C ASN A 180 -16.59 42.03 -40.31
N ALA A 181 -16.21 41.44 -41.44
CA ALA A 181 -15.60 42.11 -42.59
C ALA A 181 -16.24 41.52 -43.86
N ALA A 182 -16.29 42.27 -44.96
CA ALA A 182 -17.25 42.04 -46.06
C ALA A 182 -16.60 41.65 -47.40
N GLU A 183 -17.38 40.92 -48.22
CA GLU A 183 -17.51 40.98 -49.71
C GLU A 183 -16.25 40.79 -50.60
N THR A 184 -16.22 40.10 -51.75
CA THR A 184 -17.16 39.31 -52.61
C THR A 184 -16.34 38.17 -53.32
N SER A 185 -16.71 37.41 -54.37
CA SER A 185 -17.75 37.47 -55.43
C SER A 185 -18.05 36.07 -56.06
N ALA A 186 -18.54 36.04 -57.32
CA ALA A 186 -18.95 34.88 -58.14
C ALA A 186 -17.77 34.01 -58.66
N SER A 187 -17.93 32.80 -59.24
CA SER A 187 -19.02 32.31 -60.14
C SER A 187 -19.10 30.77 -60.34
N SER A 188 -20.29 30.27 -60.73
CA SER A 188 -20.61 29.07 -61.59
C SER A 188 -19.94 27.68 -61.38
N SER A 189 -20.60 26.51 -61.49
CA SER A 189 -22.03 26.14 -61.66
C SER A 189 -22.22 24.59 -61.68
N LEU A 190 -23.39 24.07 -61.25
CA LEU A 190 -23.95 22.70 -61.54
C LEU A 190 -23.20 21.46 -60.94
N ASP A 191 -23.82 20.36 -60.49
CA ASP A 191 -25.22 20.03 -60.08
C ASP A 191 -25.20 18.83 -59.05
N PRO A 192 -26.25 18.05 -58.68
CA PRO A 192 -26.44 17.68 -57.26
C PRO A 192 -26.48 16.18 -56.90
N ASN A 193 -26.30 15.85 -55.61
CA ASN A 193 -26.85 14.62 -54.99
C ASN A 193 -27.18 14.83 -53.48
N MET A 194 -27.87 13.87 -52.86
CA MET A 194 -28.68 14.03 -51.65
C MET A 194 -28.03 13.74 -50.28
N LYS A 195 -28.49 14.49 -49.25
CA LYS A 195 -28.60 14.17 -47.80
C LYS A 195 -27.28 14.02 -47.00
N ARG A 196 -26.99 14.88 -46.01
CA ARG A 196 -27.45 14.85 -44.59
C ARG A 196 -27.17 13.49 -43.89
N ASP A 197 -26.55 13.43 -42.70
CA ASP A 197 -26.62 14.33 -41.53
C ASP A 197 -25.40 14.26 -40.55
N PHE A 198 -25.34 15.23 -39.61
CA PHE A 198 -24.65 15.22 -38.27
C PHE A 198 -23.16 15.61 -38.09
N GLU A 199 -22.79 15.92 -36.83
CA GLU A 199 -21.65 16.78 -36.40
C GLU A 199 -20.48 16.07 -35.65
N GLY A 200 -19.36 16.79 -35.49
CA GLY A 200 -18.21 16.50 -34.60
C GLY A 200 -16.89 16.86 -35.30
N LEU A 201 -16.07 17.86 -34.91
CA LEU A 201 -15.53 18.21 -33.58
C LEU A 201 -15.04 17.01 -32.77
N GLY A 202 -13.82 17.01 -32.23
CA GLY A 202 -12.78 18.04 -32.28
C GLY A 202 -11.80 17.86 -31.11
N ASP A 203 -10.50 17.82 -31.40
CA ASP A 203 -9.45 17.41 -30.45
C ASP A 203 -9.22 18.48 -29.34
N PRO A 204 -9.27 18.12 -28.04
CA PRO A 204 -9.10 19.07 -26.94
C PRO A 204 -7.83 18.80 -26.11
N ASP A 205 -6.71 19.43 -26.47
CA ASP A 205 -5.50 19.43 -25.63
C ASP A 205 -5.29 20.77 -24.89
N THR A 206 -4.66 20.65 -23.72
CA THR A 206 -4.02 21.62 -22.83
C THR A 206 -4.79 22.77 -22.13
N GLN A 207 -4.55 22.81 -20.80
CA GLN A 207 -4.55 23.97 -19.88
C GLN A 207 -5.88 24.63 -19.43
N ALA A 208 -6.27 24.34 -18.18
CA ALA A 208 -6.29 25.35 -17.10
C ALA A 208 -6.30 24.68 -15.71
N ALA A 209 -5.44 25.14 -14.79
CA ALA A 209 -5.46 24.71 -13.38
C ALA A 209 -6.50 25.49 -12.56
N PRO A 210 -6.87 24.98 -11.36
CA PRO A 210 -6.61 25.81 -10.18
C PRO A 210 -6.17 25.01 -8.94
N ILE A 211 -4.88 24.65 -8.86
CA ILE A 211 -4.23 24.34 -7.56
C ILE A 211 -3.68 25.66 -7.02
N ARG A 212 -4.39 26.29 -6.08
CA ARG A 212 -3.94 27.53 -5.40
C ARG A 212 -4.63 27.84 -4.07
N VAL A 213 -5.82 27.31 -3.83
CA VAL A 213 -6.61 27.63 -2.63
C VAL A 213 -6.14 26.86 -1.39
N GLN A 214 -5.63 25.63 -1.57
CA GLN A 214 -5.27 24.75 -0.45
C GLN A 214 -3.86 24.99 0.10
N GLU A 215 -2.93 25.41 -0.75
CA GLU A 215 -1.55 25.78 -0.35
C GLU A 215 -1.55 27.04 0.51
N GLN A 216 -2.34 28.05 0.12
CA GLN A 216 -2.45 29.32 0.83
C GLN A 216 -3.07 29.19 2.24
N LEU A 217 -3.86 28.14 2.50
CA LEU A 217 -4.44 27.88 3.83
C LEU A 217 -3.41 27.35 4.85
N LEU A 218 -2.38 26.63 4.38
CA LEU A 218 -1.33 26.04 5.21
C LEU A 218 -0.30 27.11 5.65
N ASP A 219 -0.04 28.10 4.80
CA ASP A 219 0.81 29.26 5.10
C ASP A 219 0.23 30.15 6.21
N ASP A 220 -1.10 30.29 6.30
CA ASP A 220 -1.74 31.09 7.35
C ASP A 220 -1.79 30.35 8.71
N GLU A 221 -2.02 29.04 8.73
CA GLU A 221 -2.00 28.24 9.97
C GLU A 221 -0.59 28.18 10.59
N THR A 222 0.45 28.00 9.76
CA THR A 222 1.85 28.02 10.24
C THR A 222 2.31 29.38 10.74
N ARG A 223 1.76 30.50 10.21
CA ARG A 223 2.00 31.84 10.76
C ARG A 223 1.31 32.08 12.09
N ALA A 224 0.07 31.59 12.27
CA ALA A 224 -0.67 31.75 13.52
C ALA A 224 0.09 31.18 14.74
N LEU A 225 0.75 30.02 14.56
CA LEU A 225 1.54 29.37 15.60
C LEU A 225 2.86 30.09 15.96
N GLN A 226 3.40 30.95 15.08
CA GLN A 226 4.59 31.75 15.39
C GLN A 226 4.29 33.01 16.21
N VAL A 227 3.03 33.46 16.25
CA VAL A 227 2.61 34.65 17.02
C VAL A 227 2.30 34.28 18.48
N SER A 228 1.72 33.11 18.74
CA SER A 228 1.40 32.65 20.10
C SER A 228 2.64 32.29 20.94
N GLY A 229 3.75 31.90 20.31
CA GLY A 229 4.98 31.46 21.00
C GLY A 229 5.84 32.55 21.65
N LYS A 230 5.39 33.82 21.74
CA LYS A 230 6.20 34.96 22.23
C LYS A 230 5.77 35.58 23.57
N PHE A 231 4.92 34.90 24.35
CA PHE A 231 4.54 35.31 25.71
C PHE A 231 4.73 34.18 26.72
N ALA A 232 5.98 33.72 26.87
CA ALA A 232 6.37 32.69 27.83
C ALA A 232 7.80 32.90 28.38
N ASP A 233 8.20 34.16 28.60
CA ASP A 233 9.49 34.48 29.25
C ASP A 233 9.45 35.86 29.94
N ARG A 234 8.94 35.91 31.18
CA ARG A 234 9.08 37.00 32.18
C ARG A 234 8.48 36.60 33.53
#